data_AF-A0A3R5WBC5-F1
#
_entry.id   AF-A0A3R5WBC5-F1
#
_cell.length_a   1.000
_cell.length_b   1.000
_cell.length_c   1.000
_cell.angle_alpha   90.00
_cell.angle_beta   90.00
_cell.angle_gamma   90.00
#
_symmetry.space_group_name_H-M   'P 1'
#
loop_
_entity.id
_entity.type
_entity.pdbx_description
1 polymer ?
#
loop_
_entity_poly.entity_id
_entity_poly.type
_entity_poly.pdbx_seq_one_letter_code
_entity_poly.pdbx_strand_id
1 'polypeptide(L)'
;MESEGTVVYAFLLSWPTDALLNLGAPIPSQQTEVSMLGYPDKFIWKAGQEGQGIHVTIPIIPWNKLPCEWAWVLKLTHISN
;
A
#
# COMPACT_ATOMS: atom_id res chain seq x y z
N MET A 1 4.74 19.59 17.55
CA MET A 1 3.67 18.59 17.61
C MET A 1 3.49 18.09 16.19
N GLU A 2 4.28 17.10 15.78
CA GLU A 2 4.05 16.43 14.49
C GLU A 2 2.74 15.65 14.64
N SER A 3 1.72 16.05 13.89
CA SER A 3 0.50 15.26 13.77
C SER A 3 0.91 13.87 13.28
N GLU A 4 0.73 12.84 14.10
CA GLU A 4 0.83 11.45 13.67
C GLU A 4 -0.11 11.28 12.49
N GLY A 5 0.45 11.23 11.27
CA GLY A 5 -0.35 11.28 10.04
C GLY A 5 -1.33 10.11 9.97
N THR A 6 -2.46 10.29 9.28
CA THR A 6 -3.49 9.26 9.16
C THR A 6 -2.90 7.96 8.64
N VAL A 7 -3.22 6.86 9.33
CA VAL A 7 -2.81 5.51 8.94
C VAL A 7 -4.02 4.77 8.39
N VAL A 8 -3.90 4.25 7.17
CA VAL A 8 -4.94 3.48 6.48
C VAL A 8 -4.45 2.05 6.31
N TYR A 9 -5.30 1.08 6.61
CA TYR A 9 -5.04 -0.33 6.36
C TYR A 9 -5.92 -0.83 5.21
N ALA A 10 -5.30 -1.29 4.14
CA ALA A 10 -5.98 -1.86 2.99
C ALA A 10 -5.86 -3.39 3.02
N PHE A 11 -7.00 -4.08 3.00
CA PHE A 11 -7.09 -5.53 3.02
C PHE A 11 -7.26 -6.05 1.58
N LEU A 12 -6.29 -6.81 1.10
CA LEU A 12 -6.31 -7.45 -0.21
C LEU A 12 -6.75 -8.90 -0.01
N LEU A 13 -7.95 -9.24 -0.46
CA LEU A 13 -8.48 -10.61 -0.42
C LEU A 13 -8.06 -11.45 -1.65
N SER A 14 -7.47 -10.81 -2.65
CA SER A 14 -6.98 -11.43 -3.87
C SER A 14 -5.65 -10.78 -4.24
N TRP A 15 -4.63 -11.60 -4.49
CA TRP A 15 -3.32 -11.11 -4.91
C TRP A 15 -3.40 -10.59 -6.35
N PRO A 16 -2.89 -9.37 -6.65
CA PRO A 16 -2.95 -8.80 -7.99
C PRO A 16 -2.02 -9.55 -8.94
N THR A 17 -2.51 -9.84 -10.15
CA THR A 17 -1.76 -10.56 -11.18
C THR A 17 -0.71 -9.66 -11.87
N ASP A 18 -1.00 -8.37 -12.01
CA ASP A 18 -0.21 -7.43 -12.81
C ASP A 18 0.82 -6.61 -12.00
N ALA A 19 1.14 -7.04 -10.77
CA ALA A 19 2.07 -6.34 -9.87
C ALA A 19 1.69 -4.87 -9.53
N LEU A 20 0.53 -4.39 -9.99
CA LEU A 20 0.02 -3.05 -9.75
C LEU A 20 -1.29 -3.15 -8.96
N LEU A 21 -1.33 -2.46 -7.82
CA LEU A 21 -2.53 -2.29 -7.03
C LEU A 21 -2.99 -0.84 -7.12
N ASN A 22 -4.23 -0.63 -7.55
CA ASN A 22 -4.87 0.68 -7.55
C ASN A 22 -5.83 0.80 -6.36
N LEU A 23 -5.58 1.79 -5.49
CA LEU A 23 -6.50 2.18 -4.44
C LEU A 23 -7.01 3.58 -4.77
N GLY A 24 -8.25 3.70 -5.24
CA GLY A 24 -8.81 4.98 -5.71
C GLY A 24 -9.24 5.96 -4.62
N ALA A 25 -9.43 5.49 -3.39
CA ALA A 25 -9.92 6.32 -2.28
C ALA A 25 -8.83 7.14 -1.53
N PRO A 26 -7.69 6.57 -1.13
CA PRO A 26 -6.73 7.30 -0.30
C PRO A 26 -5.99 8.39 -1.11
N ILE A 27 -5.80 9.56 -0.52
CA ILE A 27 -5.05 10.67 -1.11
C ILE A 27 -3.62 10.68 -0.52
N PRO A 28 -2.60 10.28 -1.29
CA PRO A 28 -1.24 10.23 -0.77
C PRO A 28 -0.65 11.64 -0.60
N SER A 29 0.24 11.79 0.38
CA SER A 29 1.07 12.98 0.61
C SER A 29 2.52 12.71 0.23
N GLN A 30 3.37 13.74 0.23
CA GLN A 30 4.81 13.57 -0.02
C GLN A 30 5.52 12.71 1.03
N GLN A 31 4.91 12.53 2.21
CA GLN A 31 5.44 11.72 3.31
C GLN A 31 4.81 10.32 3.35
N THR A 32 3.94 9.99 2.40
CA THR A 32 3.25 8.70 2.40
C THR A 32 4.23 7.54 2.24
N GLU A 33 4.09 6.56 3.11
CA GLU A 33 4.82 5.30 3.01
C GLU A 33 3.83 4.14 2.90
N VAL A 34 4.19 3.15 2.10
CA VAL A 34 3.39 1.94 1.90
C VAL A 34 4.24 0.74 2.30
N SER A 35 3.67 -0.11 3.16
CA SER A 35 4.31 -1.34 3.65
C SER A 35 3.29 -2.46 3.76
N MET A 36 3.72 -3.72 3.79
CA MET A 36 2.84 -4.87 4.06
C MET A 36 3.12 -5.45 5.43
N LEU A 37 2.06 -5.80 6.16
CA LEU A 37 2.22 -6.48 7.44
C LEU A 37 2.87 -7.84 7.24
N GLY A 38 3.94 -8.11 7.99
CA GLY A 38 4.73 -9.33 7.86
C GLY A 38 5.75 -9.33 6.70
N TYR A 39 5.90 -8.21 5.99
CA TYR A 39 6.93 -8.03 4.97
C TYR A 39 7.90 -6.92 5.38
N PRO A 40 9.22 -7.15 5.30
CA PRO A 40 10.20 -6.21 5.84
C PRO A 40 10.38 -4.96 4.97
N ASP A 41 10.13 -5.05 3.66
CA ASP A 41 10.39 -3.92 2.75
C ASP A 41 9.16 -3.04 2.55
N LYS A 42 9.43 -1.78 2.20
CA LYS A 42 8.42 -0.82 1.75
C LYS A 42 8.14 -0.99 0.26
N PHE A 43 6.93 -0.65 -0.16
CA PHE A 43 6.54 -0.68 -1.56
C PHE A 43 6.66 0.69 -2.22
N ILE A 44 7.06 0.65 -3.49
CA ILE A 44 7.10 1.83 -4.34
C ILE A 44 5.66 2.16 -4.71
N TRP A 45 5.30 3.44 -4.64
CA TRP A 45 3.98 3.91 -5.02
C TRP A 45 4.05 5.18 -5.84
N LYS A 46 2.97 5.48 -6.56
CA LYS A 46 2.76 6.73 -7.30
C LYS A 46 1.35 7.23 -7.00
N ALA A 47 1.18 8.56 -6.95
CA ALA A 47 -0.16 9.14 -6.88
C ALA A 47 -0.96 8.77 -8.13
N GLY A 48 -2.26 8.54 -7.95
CA GLY A 48 -3.19 8.33 -9.05
C GLY A 48 -3.42 9.62 -9.85
N GLN A 49 -4.31 9.54 -10.85
CA GLN A 49 -4.63 10.71 -11.67
C GLN A 49 -5.22 11.84 -10.80
N GLU A 50 -4.84 13.07 -11.12
CA GLU A 50 -5.29 14.28 -10.41
C GLU A 50 -4.94 14.34 -8.91
N GLY A 51 -3.98 13.53 -8.45
CA GLY A 51 -3.59 13.48 -7.04
C GLY A 51 -4.57 12.71 -6.16
N GLN A 52 -5.56 12.06 -6.74
CA GLN A 52 -6.48 11.15 -6.04
C GLN A 52 -6.09 9.70 -6.28
N GLY A 53 -6.19 8.90 -5.22
CA GLY A 53 -5.80 7.50 -5.26
C GLY A 53 -4.29 7.28 -5.25
N ILE A 54 -3.91 6.02 -5.11
CA ILE A 54 -2.53 5.56 -5.05
C ILE A 54 -2.37 4.28 -5.85
N HIS A 55 -1.34 4.27 -6.69
CA HIS A 55 -0.89 3.12 -7.44
C HIS A 55 0.32 2.53 -6.73
N VAL A 56 0.14 1.38 -6.07
CA VAL A 56 1.22 0.66 -5.38
C VAL A 56 1.79 -0.38 -6.33
N THR A 57 3.10 -0.32 -6.55
CA THR A 57 3.85 -1.34 -7.27
C THR A 57 4.29 -2.41 -6.29
N ILE A 58 3.68 -3.59 -6.42
CA ILE A 58 4.00 -4.76 -5.60
C ILE A 58 5.14 -5.51 -6.31
N PRO A 59 6.29 -5.72 -5.66
CA PRO A 59 7.37 -6.48 -6.25
C PRO A 59 6.93 -7.94 -6.47
N ILE A 60 7.64 -8.67 -7.33
CA ILE A 60 7.43 -10.12 -7.46
C ILE A 60 7.86 -10.77 -6.14
N ILE A 61 6.89 -11.11 -5.29
CA ILE A 61 7.14 -11.81 -4.03
C ILE A 61 7.04 -13.32 -4.30
N PRO A 62 8.12 -14.08 -4.09
CA PRO A 62 8.06 -15.53 -4.22
C PRO A 62 7.12 -16.11 -3.17
N TRP A 63 6.42 -17.20 -3.49
CA TRP A 63 5.38 -17.79 -2.64
C TRP A 63 5.86 -18.08 -1.21
N ASN A 64 7.13 -18.49 -1.05
CA ASN A 64 7.75 -18.75 0.24
C ASN A 64 7.97 -17.51 1.13
N LYS A 65 7.78 -16.31 0.59
CA LYS A 65 7.88 -15.03 1.31
C LYS A 65 6.54 -14.33 1.47
N LEU A 66 5.45 -14.91 0.97
CA LEU A 66 4.11 -14.41 1.25
C LEU A 66 3.75 -14.76 2.70
N PRO A 67 3.30 -13.79 3.50
CA PRO A 67 3.02 -14.02 4.92
C PRO A 67 1.75 -14.86 5.15
N CYS A 68 0.89 -15.00 4.14
CA CYS A 68 -0.37 -15.75 4.20
C CYS A 68 -0.89 -16.09 2.79
N GLU A 69 -1.86 -17.00 2.72
CA GLU A 69 -2.47 -17.48 1.47
C GLU A 69 -3.83 -16.84 1.15
N TRP A 70 -4.40 -16.07 2.08
CA TRP A 70 -5.81 -15.65 2.00
C TRP A 70 -6.06 -14.13 2.02
N ALA A 71 -5.29 -13.36 2.79
CA ALA A 71 -5.53 -11.92 2.91
C ALA A 71 -4.26 -11.14 3.26
N TRP A 72 -3.82 -10.27 2.35
CA TRP A 72 -2.63 -9.43 2.54
C TRP A 72 -3.03 -8.03 3.00
N VAL A 73 -2.33 -7.48 3.98
CA VAL A 73 -2.68 -6.16 4.54
C VAL A 73 -1.59 -5.17 4.24
N LEU A 74 -1.94 -4.11 3.50
CA LEU A 74 -1.09 -2.94 3.31
C LEU A 74 -1.35 -1.91 4.39
N LYS A 75 -0.28 -1.41 4.99
CA LYS A 75 -0.28 -0.26 5.88
C LYS A 75 0.23 0.96 5.11
N LEU A 76 -0.64 1.94 4.96
CA LEU A 76 -0.32 3.24 4.38
C LEU A 76 -0.24 4.25 5.53
N THR A 77 0.87 4.96 5.66
CA THR A 77 1.07 6.00 6.68
C THR A 77 1.10 7.39 6.04
N HIS A 78 0.84 8.42 6.85
CA HIS A 78 0.86 9.81 6.40
C HIS A 78 -0.05 10.07 5.20
N ILE A 79 -1.24 9.47 5.21
CA ILE A 79 -2.28 9.72 4.22
C ILE A 79 -3.00 11.03 4.58
N SER A 80 -3.23 11.87 3.58
CA SER A 80 -4.18 12.97 3.71
C SER A 80 -5.56 12.39 3.39
N ASN A 81 -6.53 12.59 4.28
CA ASN A 81 -7.90 12.12 4.06
C ASN A 81 -8.82 13.30 3.78
#